data_AF-A0A958RAU0-F1
#
_entry.id   AF-A0A958RAU0-F1
#
_cell.length_a   1.000
_cell.length_b   1.000
_cell.length_c   1.000
_cell.angle_alpha   90.00
_cell.angle_beta   90.00
_cell.angle_gamma   90.00
#
_symmetry.space_group_name_H-M   'P 1'
#
loop_
_entity.id
_entity.type
_entity.pdbx_description
1 polymer ?
#
loop_
_entity_poly.entity_id
_entity_poly.type
_entity_poly.pdbx_seq_one_letter_code
_entity_poly.pdbx_strand_id
1 'polypeptide(L)'
;MMNFIRSIIVILLFAAISSCKNDDNGINSEPPRDLGEVAVEDNDEIIAFLETHFYNYEAFEVPPPDFDYQIVIDTIADGNADKIPLISQVLSRTISVEDKDGIMVEHTLYYLIARQGTGENPTIADSVLVRYRGNLLDDSQFDNSNVPLWFDLA
;
A
#
# COMPACT_ATOMS: atom_id res chain seq x y z
N MET A 1 39.76 3.35 50.98
CA MET A 1 38.74 2.47 50.34
C MET A 1 37.32 2.97 50.57
N MET A 2 36.94 3.38 51.80
CA MET A 2 35.59 3.88 52.14
C MET A 2 35.16 5.19 51.42
N ASN A 3 36.10 6.08 51.09
CA ASN A 3 35.79 7.36 50.43
C ASN A 3 35.51 7.21 48.93
N PHE A 4 36.08 6.18 48.30
CA PHE A 4 35.83 5.85 46.90
C PHE A 4 34.42 5.26 46.72
N ILE A 5 33.95 4.48 47.69
CA ILE A 5 32.61 3.90 47.71
C ILE A 5 31.55 5.00 47.89
N ARG A 6 31.82 6.02 48.72
CA ARG A 6 30.94 7.20 48.85
C ARG A 6 30.85 8.00 47.56
N SER A 7 31.95 8.19 46.83
CA SER A 7 31.94 8.86 45.52
C SER A 7 31.17 8.08 44.46
N ILE A 8 31.27 6.74 44.46
CA ILE A 8 30.51 5.89 43.52
C ILE A 8 29.00 5.95 43.79
N ILE A 9 28.58 5.96 45.05
CA ILE A 9 27.15 6.05 45.42
C ILE A 9 26.55 7.41 45.02
N VAL A 10 27.31 8.50 45.13
CA VAL A 10 26.86 9.84 44.71
C VAL A 10 26.74 9.95 43.18
N ILE A 11 27.65 9.33 42.43
CA ILE A 11 27.60 9.29 40.95
C ILE A 11 26.43 8.42 40.46
N LEU A 12 26.13 7.31 41.14
CA LEU A 12 24.98 6.45 40.83
C LEU A 12 23.64 7.11 41.18
N LEU A 13 23.58 7.91 42.24
CA LEU A 13 22.40 8.74 42.55
C LEU A 13 22.19 9.86 41.52
N PHE A 14 23.27 10.43 40.97
CA PHE A 14 23.18 11.45 39.92
C PHE A 14 22.77 10.87 38.56
N ALA A 15 23.16 9.63 38.26
CA ALA A 15 22.68 8.90 37.08
C ALA A 15 21.19 8.55 37.16
N ALA A 16 20.63 8.37 38.35
CA ALA A 16 19.22 8.04 38.55
C ALA A 16 18.26 9.24 38.31
N ILE A 17 18.74 10.48 38.49
CA ILE A 17 17.95 11.70 38.20
C ILE A 17 18.05 12.18 36.74
N SER A 18 18.86 11.50 35.90
CA SER A 18 18.94 11.77 34.46
C SER A 18 18.02 10.86 33.63
N SER A 19 17.18 10.06 34.27
CA SER A 19 16.00 9.47 33.62
C SER A 19 14.83 10.44 33.78
N CYS A 20 14.95 11.61 33.13
CA CYS A 20 13.77 12.37 32.76
C CYS A 20 12.97 11.48 31.81
N LYS A 21 11.95 10.82 32.34
CA LYS A 21 10.78 10.50 31.54
C LYS A 21 10.15 11.84 31.19
N ASN A 22 10.33 12.29 29.95
CA ASN A 22 9.37 13.21 29.40
C ASN A 22 8.10 12.40 29.14
N ASP A 23 7.19 12.40 30.12
CA ASP A 23 5.77 12.06 29.91
C ASP A 23 5.11 13.23 29.15
N ASP A 24 5.70 13.62 28.02
CA ASP A 24 5.09 14.55 27.09
C ASP A 24 4.05 13.73 26.32
N ASN A 25 2.80 13.81 26.77
CA ASN A 25 1.61 13.41 26.02
C ASN A 25 1.39 14.32 24.78
N GLY A 26 2.47 14.83 24.19
CA GLY A 26 2.47 15.48 22.90
C GLY A 26 2.38 14.38 21.86
N ILE A 27 1.41 14.50 20.96
CA ILE A 27 1.39 13.72 19.73
C ILE A 27 2.74 13.97 19.06
N ASN A 28 3.62 12.97 19.08
CA ASN A 28 4.83 12.96 18.27
C ASN A 28 4.36 12.80 16.82
N SER A 29 3.99 13.93 16.22
CA SER A 29 3.74 14.01 14.78
C SER A 29 5.09 13.82 14.12
N GLU A 30 5.30 12.66 13.50
CA GLU A 30 6.38 12.50 12.54
C GLU A 30 6.24 13.60 11.48
N PRO A 31 7.34 14.30 11.10
CA PRO A 31 7.30 15.28 10.04
C PRO A 31 6.80 14.64 8.74
N PRO A 32 6.01 15.35 7.92
CA PRO A 32 5.67 14.88 6.58
C PRO A 32 6.93 14.51 5.79
N ARG A 33 6.94 13.32 5.19
CA ARG A 33 8.02 12.86 4.31
C ARG A 33 7.95 13.55 2.95
N ASP A 34 9.07 13.59 2.24
CA ASP A 34 9.14 14.12 0.87
C ASP A 34 8.34 13.22 -0.07
N LEU A 35 7.42 13.80 -0.86
CA LEU A 35 6.54 13.03 -1.74
C LEU A 35 7.33 12.33 -2.85
N GLY A 36 8.41 12.94 -3.36
CA GLY A 36 9.26 12.35 -4.39
C GLY A 36 10.02 11.13 -3.87
N GLU A 37 10.53 11.19 -2.64
CA GLU A 37 11.17 10.05 -1.98
C GLU A 37 10.16 8.89 -1.78
N VAL A 38 8.99 9.20 -1.21
CA VAL A 38 7.94 8.20 -0.97
C VAL A 38 7.43 7.58 -2.27
N ALA A 39 7.26 8.37 -3.34
CA ALA A 39 6.83 7.86 -4.63
C ALA A 39 7.78 6.81 -5.23
N VAL A 40 9.08 6.97 -5.01
CA VAL A 40 10.10 6.00 -5.45
C VAL A 40 10.03 4.73 -4.61
N GLU A 41 9.99 4.86 -3.28
CA GLU A 41 9.89 3.72 -2.35
C GLU A 41 8.62 2.90 -2.60
N ASP A 42 7.46 3.56 -2.67
CA ASP A 42 6.17 2.90 -2.91
C ASP A 42 6.16 2.18 -4.27
N ASN A 43 6.76 2.78 -5.30
CA ASN A 43 6.83 2.13 -6.61
C ASN A 43 7.73 0.87 -6.57
N ASP A 44 8.85 0.90 -5.83
CA ASP A 44 9.70 -0.28 -5.66
C ASP A 44 8.94 -1.40 -4.91
N GLU A 45 8.16 -1.06 -3.88
CA GLU A 45 7.29 -2.02 -3.18
C GLU A 45 6.18 -2.60 -4.08
N ILE A 46 5.53 -1.75 -4.89
CA ILE A 46 4.52 -2.19 -5.85
C ILE A 46 5.14 -3.12 -6.90
N ILE A 47 6.31 -2.80 -7.45
CA ILE A 47 7.00 -3.67 -8.42
C ILE A 47 7.34 -5.01 -7.77
N ALA A 48 7.91 -5.00 -6.56
CA ALA A 48 8.23 -6.23 -5.84
C ALA A 48 6.98 -7.10 -5.60
N PHE A 49 5.85 -6.48 -5.23
CA PHE A 49 4.57 -7.19 -5.11
C PHE A 49 4.14 -7.82 -6.44
N LEU A 50 4.17 -7.06 -7.53
CA LEU A 50 3.75 -7.52 -8.87
C LEU A 50 4.67 -8.62 -9.43
N GLU A 51 5.96 -8.61 -9.09
CA GLU A 51 6.94 -9.64 -9.48
C GLU A 51 6.73 -10.96 -8.73
N THR A 52 6.22 -10.89 -7.50
CA THR A 52 6.13 -12.05 -6.59
C THR A 52 4.72 -12.61 -6.45
N HIS A 53 3.72 -11.98 -7.04
CA HIS A 53 2.32 -12.39 -6.94
C HIS A 53 1.71 -12.68 -8.32
N PHE A 54 0.68 -13.53 -8.32
CA PHE A 54 -0.16 -13.82 -9.48
C PHE A 54 -1.64 -13.71 -9.08
N TYR A 55 -2.54 -13.62 -10.05
CA TYR A 55 -3.98 -13.72 -9.80
C TYR A 55 -4.58 -14.99 -10.41
N ASN A 56 -5.83 -15.30 -10.07
CA ASN A 56 -6.60 -16.43 -10.59
C ASN A 56 -6.99 -16.34 -12.08
N TYR A 57 -6.07 -15.95 -12.98
CA TYR A 57 -6.33 -15.75 -14.42
C TYR A 57 -6.97 -16.94 -15.14
N GLU A 58 -6.58 -18.17 -14.79
CA GLU A 58 -7.14 -19.39 -15.37
C GLU A 58 -8.67 -19.50 -15.15
N ALA A 59 -9.17 -19.00 -14.01
CA ALA A 59 -10.60 -18.96 -13.74
C ALA A 59 -11.33 -17.90 -14.58
N PHE A 60 -10.63 -16.88 -15.09
CA PHE A 60 -11.19 -15.92 -16.04
C PHE A 60 -11.16 -16.46 -17.48
N GLU A 61 -10.13 -17.25 -17.83
CA GLU A 61 -10.00 -17.90 -19.14
C GLU A 61 -11.01 -19.04 -19.33
N VAL A 62 -11.18 -19.89 -18.31
CA VAL A 62 -12.15 -20.98 -18.30
C VAL A 62 -13.01 -20.88 -17.03
N PRO A 63 -14.04 -20.01 -17.03
CA PRO A 63 -14.89 -19.80 -15.86
C PRO A 63 -15.61 -21.07 -15.40
N PRO A 64 -15.42 -21.52 -14.14
CA PRO A 64 -16.23 -22.60 -13.59
C PRO A 64 -17.71 -22.17 -13.42
N PRO A 65 -18.66 -23.12 -13.33
CA PRO A 65 -20.09 -22.81 -13.29
C PRO A 65 -20.53 -21.79 -12.21
N ASP A 66 -19.85 -21.76 -11.07
CA ASP A 66 -20.17 -20.91 -9.92
C ASP A 66 -19.13 -19.79 -9.71
N PHE A 67 -18.42 -19.37 -10.76
CA PHE A 67 -17.42 -18.32 -10.62
C PHE A 67 -18.05 -16.96 -10.30
N ASP A 68 -17.62 -16.35 -9.20
CA ASP A 68 -18.11 -15.06 -8.75
C ASP A 68 -17.36 -13.85 -9.35
N TYR A 69 -16.42 -14.13 -10.27
CA TYR A 69 -15.58 -13.15 -10.95
C TYR A 69 -14.77 -12.26 -10.01
N GLN A 70 -14.46 -12.74 -8.79
CA GLN A 70 -13.54 -12.05 -7.90
C GLN A 70 -12.09 -12.34 -8.28
N ILE A 71 -11.29 -11.28 -8.26
CA ILE A 71 -9.83 -11.39 -8.33
C ILE A 71 -9.34 -11.89 -6.98
N VAL A 72 -8.57 -12.97 -7.00
CA VAL A 72 -7.83 -13.50 -5.86
C VAL A 72 -6.36 -13.44 -6.23
N ILE A 73 -5.59 -12.74 -5.42
CA ILE A 73 -4.14 -12.60 -5.56
C ILE A 73 -3.47 -13.56 -4.58
N ASP A 74 -2.42 -14.23 -5.01
CA ASP A 74 -1.64 -15.15 -4.19
C ASP A 74 -0.15 -15.01 -4.53
N THR A 75 0.71 -15.42 -3.60
CA THR A 75 2.16 -15.34 -3.74
C THR A 75 2.67 -16.53 -4.55
N ILE A 76 3.66 -16.28 -5.41
CA ILE A 76 4.39 -17.31 -6.14
C ILE A 76 5.37 -18.01 -5.18
N ALA A 77 5.21 -19.33 -5.05
CA ALA A 77 5.97 -20.22 -4.20
C ALA A 77 6.12 -21.60 -4.88
N ASP A 78 6.85 -22.53 -4.26
CA ASP A 78 7.24 -23.81 -4.87
C ASP A 78 6.09 -24.59 -5.55
N GLY A 79 4.88 -24.57 -4.94
CA GLY A 79 3.71 -25.31 -5.45
C GLY A 79 3.03 -24.69 -6.66
N ASN A 80 3.36 -23.45 -7.02
CA ASN A 80 2.76 -22.67 -8.11
C ASN A 80 3.83 -21.81 -8.83
N ALA A 81 5.09 -22.26 -8.81
CA ALA A 81 6.24 -21.52 -9.34
C ALA A 81 6.20 -21.29 -10.86
N ASP A 82 5.32 -22.01 -11.56
CA ASP A 82 5.05 -21.87 -12.99
C ASP A 82 3.98 -20.81 -13.31
N LYS A 83 3.37 -20.18 -12.31
CA LYS A 83 2.39 -19.10 -12.50
C LYS A 83 3.04 -17.86 -13.10
N ILE A 84 2.27 -17.16 -13.92
CA ILE A 84 2.71 -15.92 -14.57
C ILE A 84 2.61 -14.77 -13.55
N PRO A 85 3.72 -14.07 -13.23
CA PRO A 85 3.69 -12.91 -12.36
C PRO A 85 2.76 -11.79 -12.86
N LEU A 86 2.15 -11.04 -11.95
CA LEU A 86 1.30 -9.89 -12.27
C LEU A 86 2.06 -8.84 -13.09
N ILE A 87 3.36 -8.63 -12.82
CA ILE A 87 4.19 -7.65 -13.53
C ILE A 87 4.23 -7.92 -15.05
N SER A 88 4.07 -9.18 -15.47
CA SER A 88 4.07 -9.57 -16.88
C SER A 88 2.72 -9.38 -17.57
N GLN A 89 1.68 -9.01 -16.81
CA GLN A 89 0.29 -8.96 -17.27
C GLN A 89 -0.33 -7.57 -17.11
N VAL A 90 0.21 -6.74 -16.22
CA VAL A 90 -0.28 -5.37 -15.99
C VAL A 90 0.16 -4.42 -17.10
N LEU A 91 -0.67 -3.42 -17.32
CA LEU A 91 -0.34 -2.21 -18.07
C LEU A 91 -0.01 -1.10 -17.08
N SER A 92 0.65 -0.04 -17.55
CA SER A 92 0.96 1.12 -16.72
C SER A 92 0.54 2.44 -17.36
N ARG A 93 0.32 3.44 -16.51
CA ARG A 93 0.13 4.84 -16.90
C ARG A 93 0.78 5.75 -15.88
N THR A 94 1.44 6.79 -16.34
CA THR A 94 1.95 7.84 -15.48
C THR A 94 0.83 8.78 -15.04
N ILE A 95 0.77 9.07 -13.75
CA ILE A 95 -0.07 10.11 -13.14
C ILE A 95 0.84 11.14 -12.48
N SER A 96 0.44 12.41 -12.53
CA SER A 96 1.24 13.52 -11.99
C SER A 96 0.47 14.14 -10.82
N VAL A 97 1.10 14.18 -9.65
CA VAL A 97 0.52 14.64 -8.38
C VAL A 97 1.32 15.85 -7.89
N GLU A 98 0.64 16.94 -7.58
CA GLU A 98 1.28 18.14 -7.02
C GLU A 98 1.56 17.92 -5.53
N ASP A 99 2.81 18.14 -5.11
CA ASP A 99 3.19 18.11 -3.71
C ASP A 99 2.80 19.41 -2.97
N LYS A 100 3.09 19.47 -1.67
CA LYS A 100 2.77 20.63 -0.83
C LYS A 100 3.47 21.94 -1.25
N ASP A 101 4.55 21.86 -2.02
CA ASP A 101 5.36 22.99 -2.47
C ASP A 101 5.05 23.36 -3.94
N GLY A 102 4.08 22.71 -4.57
CA GLY A 102 3.66 22.94 -5.95
C GLY A 102 4.50 22.21 -7.00
N ILE A 103 5.31 21.23 -6.57
CA ILE A 103 6.15 20.43 -7.47
C ILE A 103 5.34 19.22 -7.92
N MET A 104 5.29 19.00 -9.24
CA MET A 104 4.66 17.83 -9.81
C MET A 104 5.56 16.60 -9.65
N VAL A 105 5.09 15.61 -8.89
CA VAL A 105 5.72 14.30 -8.70
C VAL A 105 5.00 13.27 -9.57
N GLU A 106 5.75 12.48 -10.33
CA GLU A 106 5.17 11.45 -11.18
C GLU A 106 5.06 10.11 -10.42
N HIS A 107 3.90 9.48 -10.52
CA HIS A 107 3.65 8.13 -10.00
C HIS A 107 3.25 7.20 -11.15
N THR A 108 3.57 5.92 -11.02
CA THR A 108 3.16 4.90 -11.99
C THR A 108 1.93 4.14 -11.47
N LEU A 109 0.80 4.29 -12.16
CA LEU A 109 -0.40 3.50 -11.92
C LEU A 109 -0.34 2.21 -12.76
N TYR A 110 -0.25 1.07 -12.09
CA TYR A 110 -0.37 -0.26 -12.71
C TYR A 110 -1.82 -0.72 -12.68
N TYR A 111 -2.30 -1.28 -13.79
CA TYR A 111 -3.66 -1.78 -13.88
C TYR A 111 -3.73 -3.05 -14.74
N LEU A 112 -4.69 -3.91 -14.40
CA LEU A 112 -4.95 -5.18 -15.09
C LEU A 112 -6.40 -5.19 -15.58
N ILE A 113 -6.59 -5.50 -16.86
CA ILE A 113 -7.92 -5.72 -17.43
C ILE A 113 -8.21 -7.22 -17.41
N ALA A 114 -8.70 -7.72 -16.27
CA ALA A 114 -9.04 -9.15 -16.13
C ALA A 114 -10.23 -9.57 -17.02
N ARG A 115 -11.12 -8.62 -17.33
CA ARG A 115 -12.23 -8.82 -18.27
C ARG A 115 -12.59 -7.51 -18.94
N GLN A 116 -12.54 -7.49 -20.27
CA GLN A 116 -12.90 -6.31 -21.05
C GLN A 116 -14.41 -6.06 -21.01
N GLY A 117 -14.79 -4.83 -20.64
CA GLY A 117 -16.17 -4.35 -20.75
C GLY A 117 -16.55 -3.97 -22.18
N THR A 118 -17.85 -3.98 -22.48
CA THR A 118 -18.41 -3.62 -23.80
C THR A 118 -19.21 -2.31 -23.78
N GLY A 119 -19.27 -1.63 -22.64
CA GLY A 119 -19.98 -0.36 -22.48
C GLY A 119 -19.17 0.84 -22.94
N GLU A 120 -19.75 2.02 -22.75
CA GLU A 120 -19.07 3.29 -23.00
C GLU A 120 -18.04 3.59 -21.89
N ASN A 121 -17.00 4.34 -22.24
CA ASN A 121 -16.03 4.82 -21.25
C ASN A 121 -16.60 6.07 -20.56
N PRO A 122 -16.66 6.10 -19.22
CA PRO A 122 -17.13 7.28 -18.51
C PRO A 122 -16.15 8.45 -18.69
N THR A 123 -16.67 9.66 -18.60
CA THR A 123 -15.93 10.91 -18.59
C THR A 123 -15.92 11.52 -17.20
N ILE A 124 -15.12 12.57 -16.98
CA ILE A 124 -15.02 13.24 -15.67
C ILE A 124 -16.34 13.82 -15.16
N ALA A 125 -17.33 14.04 -16.05
CA ALA A 125 -18.64 14.57 -15.68
C ALA A 125 -19.70 13.48 -15.41
N ASP A 126 -19.32 12.21 -15.50
CA ASP A 126 -20.21 11.08 -15.28
C ASP A 126 -20.08 10.51 -13.87
N SER A 127 -21.12 9.78 -13.43
CA SER A 127 -21.04 8.92 -12.25
C SER A 127 -20.86 7.47 -12.66
N VAL A 128 -20.14 6.71 -11.83
CA VAL A 128 -19.93 5.26 -12.04
C VAL A 128 -20.55 4.45 -10.91
N LEU A 129 -21.21 3.35 -11.27
CA LEU A 129 -21.76 2.40 -10.32
C LEU A 129 -20.79 1.23 -10.17
N VAL A 130 -20.17 1.10 -9.01
CA VAL A 130 -19.08 0.14 -8.79
C VAL A 130 -19.29 -0.74 -7.57
N ARG A 131 -18.69 -1.92 -7.60
CA ARG A 131 -18.35 -2.71 -6.41
C ARG A 131 -16.83 -2.80 -6.37
N TYR A 132 -16.25 -2.60 -5.20
CA TYR A 132 -14.81 -2.57 -5.05
C TYR A 132 -14.37 -3.22 -3.75
N ARG A 133 -13.09 -3.56 -3.69
CA ARG A 133 -12.36 -4.00 -2.51
C ARG A 133 -11.00 -3.31 -2.56
N GLY A 134 -10.64 -2.62 -1.49
CA GLY A 134 -9.33 -2.00 -1.30
C GLY A 134 -8.53 -2.80 -0.27
N ASN A 135 -7.39 -3.34 -0.71
CA ASN A 135 -6.44 -4.04 0.12
C ASN A 135 -5.08 -3.33 0.06
N LEU A 136 -4.31 -3.38 1.14
CA LEU A 136 -2.90 -3.01 1.16
C LEU A 136 -2.05 -4.12 0.51
N LEU A 137 -0.74 -3.90 0.32
CA LEU A 137 0.18 -4.87 -0.28
C LEU A 137 0.36 -6.15 0.57
N ASP A 138 0.01 -6.11 1.86
CA ASP A 138 -0.01 -7.26 2.76
C ASP A 138 -1.35 -8.01 2.77
N ASP A 139 -2.23 -7.72 1.79
CA ASP A 139 -3.59 -8.22 1.64
C ASP A 139 -4.58 -7.78 2.74
N SER A 140 -4.17 -6.89 3.66
CA SER A 140 -5.09 -6.35 4.65
C SER A 140 -6.12 -5.43 3.99
N GLN A 141 -7.40 -5.75 4.17
CA GLN A 141 -8.51 -4.96 3.64
C GLN A 141 -8.68 -3.67 4.45
N PHE A 142 -8.63 -2.52 3.77
CA PHE A 142 -8.90 -1.22 4.39
C PHE A 142 -10.29 -0.66 4.04
N ASP A 143 -10.89 -1.08 2.92
CA ASP A 143 -12.23 -0.66 2.51
C ASP A 143 -12.89 -1.66 1.53
N ASN A 144 -14.22 -1.68 1.45
CA ASN A 144 -14.96 -2.42 0.43
C ASN A 144 -16.42 -1.98 0.30
N SER A 145 -16.99 -2.34 -0.85
CA SER A 145 -18.45 -2.33 -1.02
C SER A 145 -19.00 -3.66 -1.52
N ASN A 146 -19.82 -4.29 -0.67
CA ASN A 146 -20.52 -5.52 -1.00
C ASN A 146 -21.78 -5.28 -1.85
N VAL A 147 -22.26 -4.04 -1.91
CA VAL A 147 -23.38 -3.60 -2.78
C VAL A 147 -22.89 -2.56 -3.80
N PRO A 148 -23.52 -2.39 -4.95
CA PRO A 148 -23.12 -1.34 -5.88
C PRO A 148 -23.28 0.07 -5.27
N LEU A 149 -22.26 0.92 -5.40
CA LEU A 149 -22.26 2.32 -4.97
C LEU A 149 -21.96 3.26 -6.12
N TRP A 150 -22.62 4.42 -6.12
CA TRP A 150 -22.36 5.50 -7.07
C TRP A 150 -21.22 6.39 -6.57
N PHE A 151 -20.24 6.63 -7.44
CA PHE A 151 -19.23 7.67 -7.25
C PHE A 151 -19.33 8.70 -8.37
N ASP A 152 -19.23 9.97 -8.00
CA ASP A 152 -18.98 11.07 -8.93
C ASP A 152 -17.48 11.04 -9.31
N LEU A 153 -17.17 11.30 -10.59
CA LEU A 153 -15.80 11.34 -11.10
C LEU A 153 -15.20 12.76 -11.05
N ALA A 154 -15.98 13.77 -10.66
CA ALA A 154 -15.58 15.17 -10.53
C ALA A 154 -15.23 15.59 -9.09
#